data_AF-A0A0F5PDE8-F1
#
_entry.id   AF-A0A0F5PDE8-F1
#
_cell.length_a   1.000
_cell.length_b   1.000
_cell.length_c   1.000
_cell.angle_alpha   90.00
_cell.angle_beta   90.00
_cell.angle_gamma   90.00
#
_symmetry.space_group_name_H-M   'P 1'
#
loop_
_entity.id
_entity.type
_entity.pdbx_description
1 polymer ?
#
loop_
_entity_poly.entity_id
_entity_poly.type
_entity_poly.pdbx_seq_one_letter_code
_entity_poly.pdbx_strand_id
1 'polypeptide(L)'
;MWGRGLTRNQLVAAGSAVAGAFLLLKGAWQVGLPMFLPGIWMLVQGQTQRPDPAGRMDKDEARRVLGVGPDASPEEIQAAHRRLVARVHPDQGGSAELASRVNAARDILLAELPRR
;
A
#
# COMPACT_ATOMS: atom_id res chain seq x y z
N MET A 1 3.53 -14.69 -33.16
CA MET A 1 4.40 -13.61 -32.64
C MET A 1 3.65 -12.29 -32.78
N TRP A 2 3.04 -11.80 -31.69
CA TRP A 2 2.30 -10.53 -31.67
C TRP A 2 2.98 -9.59 -30.66
N GLY A 3 3.19 -8.34 -31.08
CA GLY A 3 4.01 -7.34 -30.39
C GLY A 3 3.42 -6.87 -29.06
N ARG A 4 4.28 -6.79 -28.04
CA ARG A 4 4.00 -6.07 -26.79
C ARG A 4 4.16 -4.57 -27.05
N GLY A 5 3.05 -3.88 -27.27
CA GLY A 5 3.03 -2.41 -27.21
C GLY A 5 3.35 -1.93 -25.80
N LEU A 6 4.27 -0.97 -25.67
CA LEU A 6 4.51 -0.28 -24.40
C LEU A 6 3.18 0.34 -23.93
N THR A 7 2.84 0.11 -22.66
CA THR A 7 1.63 0.71 -22.09
C THR A 7 1.81 2.22 -21.96
N ARG A 8 0.71 2.98 -22.05
CA ARG A 8 0.70 4.46 -21.97
C ARG A 8 1.47 5.00 -20.75
N ASN A 9 1.51 4.23 -19.67
CA ASN A 9 2.20 4.61 -18.43
C ASN A 9 3.72 4.39 -18.50
N GLN A 10 4.22 3.46 -19.33
CA GLN A 10 5.67 3.25 -19.51
C GLN A 10 6.34 4.36 -20.33
N LEU A 11 5.61 4.98 -21.26
CA LEU A 11 6.11 6.12 -22.04
C LEU A 11 6.19 7.40 -21.19
N VAL A 12 5.24 7.61 -20.27
CA VAL A 12 5.25 8.75 -19.35
C VAL A 12 6.36 8.59 -18.29
N ALA A 13 6.59 7.38 -17.78
CA ALA A 13 7.64 7.09 -16.81
C ALA A 13 9.07 7.20 -17.40
N ALA A 14 9.26 6.82 -18.67
CA ALA A 14 10.55 6.98 -19.35
C ALA A 14 10.89 8.46 -19.60
N GLY A 15 9.89 9.31 -19.88
CA GLY A 15 10.09 10.74 -20.14
C GLY A 15 10.54 11.56 -18.92
N SER A 16 10.05 11.22 -17.72
CA SER A 16 10.36 11.96 -16.49
C SER A 16 11.77 11.70 -15.95
N ALA A 17 12.33 10.52 -16.20
CA ALA A 17 13.71 10.17 -15.78
C ALA A 17 14.78 10.96 -16.55
N VAL A 18 14.57 11.20 -17.85
CA VAL A 18 15.53 11.95 -18.71
C VAL A 18 15.48 13.45 -18.40
N ALA A 19 14.29 14.02 -18.19
CA ALA A 19 14.13 15.44 -17.85
C ALA A 19 14.72 15.79 -16.46
N GLY A 20 14.56 14.91 -15.48
CA GLY A 20 15.15 15.09 -14.15
C GLY A 20 16.67 15.06 -14.14
N ALA A 21 17.30 14.17 -14.92
CA ALA A 21 18.76 14.06 -15.01
C ALA A 21 19.42 15.29 -15.67
N PHE A 22 18.77 15.92 -16.65
CA PHE A 22 19.30 17.11 -17.34
C PHE A 22 19.31 18.38 -16.45
N LEU A 23 18.37 18.48 -15.50
CA LEU A 23 18.27 19.63 -14.59
C LEU A 23 19.26 19.58 -13.41
N LEU A 24 19.79 18.40 -13.07
CA LEU A 24 20.80 18.24 -12.01
C LEU A 24 22.20 18.72 -12.44
N LEU A 25 22.55 18.68 -13.74
CA LEU A 25 23.84 19.16 -14.24
C LEU A 25 24.01 20.69 -14.17
N LYS A 26 22.91 21.47 -14.07
CA LYS A 26 22.95 22.95 -14.05
C LYS A 26 22.84 23.59 -12.65
N GLY A 27 22.98 22.82 -11.56
CA GLY A 27 23.09 23.38 -10.20
C GLY A 27 21.79 23.95 -9.60
N ALA A 28 20.63 23.67 -10.17
CA ALA A 28 19.32 24.13 -9.68
C ALA A 28 18.70 23.14 -8.67
N TRP A 29 19.36 22.96 -7.53
CA TRP A 29 18.98 22.00 -6.49
C TRP A 29 17.60 22.22 -5.85
N GLN A 30 17.04 23.44 -5.92
CA GLN A 30 15.71 23.76 -5.37
C GLN A 30 14.54 23.27 -6.25
N VAL A 31 14.78 23.02 -7.55
CA VAL A 31 13.74 22.60 -8.51
C VAL A 31 13.75 21.09 -8.74
N GLY A 32 14.92 20.45 -8.60
CA GLY A 32 15.04 18.99 -8.76
C GLY A 32 14.39 18.18 -7.64
N LEU A 33 14.43 18.66 -6.39
CA LEU A 33 13.93 17.94 -5.22
C LEU A 33 12.41 17.62 -5.24
N PRO A 34 11.50 18.54 -5.62
CA PRO A 34 10.07 18.22 -5.71
C PRO A 34 9.69 17.33 -6.90
N MET A 35 10.55 17.19 -7.92
CA MET A 35 10.26 16.38 -9.11
C MET A 35 10.77 14.93 -9.03
N PHE A 36 11.72 14.64 -8.12
CA PHE A 36 12.29 13.29 -7.94
C PHE A 36 11.57 12.43 -6.89
N LEU A 37 10.93 13.04 -5.88
CA LEU A 37 10.25 12.30 -4.82
C LEU A 37 9.01 11.51 -5.31
N PRO A 38 8.15 12.02 -6.23
CA PRO A 38 7.03 11.24 -6.74
C PRO A 38 7.48 10.05 -7.61
N GLY A 39 8.56 10.19 -8.38
CA GLY A 39 9.05 9.15 -9.29
C GLY A 39 9.66 7.94 -8.58
N ILE A 40 10.42 8.16 -7.49
CA ILE A 40 10.94 7.08 -6.64
C ILE A 40 9.79 6.41 -5.87
N TRP A 41 8.81 7.18 -5.38
CA TRP A 41 7.62 6.62 -4.73
C TRP A 41 6.80 5.78 -5.70
N MET A 42 6.73 6.16 -6.99
CA MET A 42 6.04 5.40 -8.04
C MET A 42 6.82 4.16 -8.53
N LEU A 43 8.16 4.20 -8.53
CA LEU A 43 9.02 3.02 -8.76
C LEU A 43 8.93 2.00 -7.61
N VAL A 44 8.78 2.48 -6.37
CA VAL A 44 8.53 1.62 -5.20
C VAL A 44 7.06 1.14 -5.15
N GLN A 45 6.11 1.90 -5.71
CA GLN A 45 4.69 1.55 -5.77
C GLN A 45 4.25 0.74 -6.99
N GLY A 46 5.14 0.48 -7.95
CA GLY A 46 4.87 -0.38 -9.11
C GLY A 46 4.53 -1.84 -8.76
N GLN A 47 4.55 -2.19 -7.47
CA GLN A 47 4.10 -3.47 -6.92
C GLN A 47 2.86 -3.32 -6.02
N THR A 48 2.04 -2.28 -6.21
CA THR A 48 0.68 -2.29 -5.66
C THR A 48 -0.03 -3.52 -6.22
N GLN A 49 -0.23 -4.48 -5.32
CA GLN A 49 -0.80 -5.79 -5.57
C GLN A 49 -2.04 -5.64 -6.45
N ARG A 50 -2.10 -6.44 -7.52
CA ARG A 50 -3.29 -6.55 -8.34
C ARG A 50 -4.47 -6.80 -7.39
N PRO A 51 -5.48 -5.92 -7.35
CA PRO A 51 -6.66 -6.20 -6.55
C PRO A 51 -7.24 -7.51 -7.07
N ASP A 52 -7.33 -8.51 -6.19
CA ASP A 52 -8.00 -9.77 -6.50
C ASP A 52 -9.46 -9.42 -6.86
N PRO A 53 -9.99 -9.80 -8.04
CA PRO A 53 -11.29 -9.33 -8.55
C PRO A 53 -12.52 -9.70 -7.71
N ALA A 54 -12.36 -10.20 -6.48
CA ALA A 54 -13.44 -10.54 -5.56
C ALA A 54 -13.70 -9.51 -4.44
N GLY A 55 -12.93 -8.42 -4.33
CA GLY A 55 -13.10 -7.44 -3.24
C GLY A 55 -12.87 -8.02 -1.83
N ARG A 56 -12.30 -9.23 -1.74
CA ARG A 56 -11.81 -9.82 -0.49
C ARG A 56 -10.39 -9.35 -0.29
N MET A 57 -10.15 -8.73 0.86
CA MET A 57 -8.82 -8.36 1.29
C MET A 57 -7.92 -9.61 1.38
N ASP A 58 -6.71 -9.51 0.85
CA ASP A 58 -5.74 -10.60 0.93
C ASP A 58 -5.15 -10.71 2.35
N LYS A 59 -4.59 -11.87 2.71
CA LYS A 59 -3.97 -12.10 4.04
C LYS A 59 -2.81 -11.16 4.29
N ASP A 60 -1.97 -10.91 3.27
CA ASP A 60 -0.86 -9.98 3.41
C ASP A 60 -1.33 -8.54 3.54
N GLU A 61 -2.45 -8.20 2.90
CA GLU A 61 -3.12 -6.91 3.11
C GLU A 61 -3.69 -6.80 4.52
N ALA A 62 -4.35 -7.85 5.03
CA ALA A 62 -4.87 -7.89 6.38
C ALA A 62 -3.78 -7.71 7.45
N ARG A 63 -2.61 -8.33 7.26
CA ARG A 63 -1.42 -8.13 8.12
C ARG A 63 -0.95 -6.68 8.10
N ARG A 64 -0.89 -6.05 6.92
CA ARG A 64 -0.51 -4.63 6.77
C ARG A 64 -1.53 -3.69 7.42
N VAL A 65 -2.83 -3.97 7.28
CA VAL A 65 -3.91 -3.18 7.90
C VAL A 65 -3.82 -3.23 9.42
N LEU A 66 -3.56 -4.41 10.00
CA LEU A 66 -3.41 -4.56 11.44
C LEU A 66 -2.02 -4.19 11.98
N GLY A 67 -1.02 -4.11 11.10
CA GLY A 67 0.38 -3.85 11.48
C GLY A 67 1.00 -5.01 12.25
N VAL A 68 0.66 -6.24 11.89
CA VAL A 68 1.14 -7.47 12.54
C VAL A 68 2.04 -8.27 11.61
N GLY A 69 2.95 -9.05 12.21
CA GLY A 69 3.88 -9.91 11.48
C GLY A 69 3.21 -11.16 10.86
N PRO A 70 3.93 -11.92 10.02
CA PRO A 70 3.45 -13.15 9.41
C PRO A 70 3.11 -14.25 10.44
N ASP A 71 3.87 -14.29 11.54
CA ASP A 71 3.76 -15.29 12.61
C ASP A 71 2.95 -14.79 13.81
N ALA A 72 2.14 -13.74 13.62
CA ALA A 72 1.41 -13.11 14.71
C ALA A 72 0.43 -14.08 15.37
N SER A 73 0.44 -14.11 16.71
CA SER A 73 -0.45 -14.96 17.48
C SER A 73 -1.91 -14.45 17.45
N PRO A 74 -2.91 -15.31 17.74
CA PRO A 74 -4.31 -14.88 17.87
C PRO A 74 -4.48 -13.71 18.85
N GLU A 75 -3.71 -13.70 19.93
CA GLU A 75 -3.72 -12.66 20.97
C GLU A 75 -3.15 -11.34 20.43
N GLU A 76 -2.07 -11.40 19.63
CA GLU A 76 -1.45 -10.23 19.01
C GLU A 76 -2.39 -9.59 17.97
N ILE A 77 -3.06 -10.41 17.16
CA ILE A 77 -4.08 -9.96 16.19
C ILE A 77 -5.20 -9.22 16.92
N GLN A 78 -5.73 -9.79 18.01
CA GLN A 78 -6.79 -9.15 18.79
C GLN A 78 -6.32 -7.86 19.47
N ALA A 79 -5.10 -7.84 20.01
CA ALA A 79 -4.53 -6.65 20.63
C ALA A 79 -4.35 -5.51 19.61
N ALA A 80 -3.83 -5.83 18.41
CA ALA A 80 -3.69 -4.87 17.32
C ALA A 80 -5.05 -4.33 16.86
N HIS A 81 -6.03 -5.20 16.71
CA HIS A 81 -7.39 -4.84 16.36
C HIS A 81 -8.01 -3.85 17.35
N ARG A 82 -7.95 -4.14 18.66
CA ARG A 82 -8.50 -3.24 19.69
C ARG A 82 -7.86 -1.85 19.65
N ARG A 83 -6.53 -1.78 19.48
CA ARG A 83 -5.80 -0.51 19.35
C ARG A 83 -6.24 0.28 18.12
N LEU A 84 -6.50 -0.40 17.00
CA LEU A 84 -6.89 0.25 15.75
C LEU A 84 -8.34 0.70 15.78
N VAL A 85 -9.27 -0.14 16.24
CA VAL A 85 -10.71 0.21 16.36
C VAL A 85 -10.89 1.46 17.21
N ALA A 86 -10.18 1.57 18.33
CA ALA A 86 -10.21 2.76 19.17
C ALA A 86 -9.82 4.05 18.42
N ARG A 87 -8.91 3.95 17.43
CA ARG A 87 -8.44 5.09 16.62
C ARG A 87 -9.33 5.39 15.41
N VAL A 88 -9.94 4.36 14.81
CA VAL A 88 -10.76 4.52 13.60
C VAL A 88 -12.25 4.68 13.89
N HIS A 89 -12.64 4.72 15.17
CA HIS A 89 -14.03 4.91 15.56
C HIS A 89 -14.56 6.27 15.07
N PRO A 90 -15.78 6.32 14.49
CA PRO A 90 -16.36 7.58 14.00
C PRO A 90 -16.44 8.67 15.07
N ASP A 91 -16.72 8.30 16.32
CA ASP A 91 -16.78 9.24 17.44
C ASP A 91 -15.44 9.94 17.76
N GLN A 92 -14.32 9.41 17.28
CA GLN A 92 -12.98 9.99 17.45
C GLN A 92 -12.42 10.57 16.15
N GLY A 93 -13.29 10.81 15.15
CA GLY A 93 -12.91 11.36 13.85
C GLY A 93 -12.45 10.31 12.82
N GLY A 94 -12.65 9.02 13.11
CA GLY A 94 -12.45 7.95 12.13
C GLY A 94 -13.62 7.78 11.16
N SER A 95 -13.55 6.79 10.27
CA SER A 95 -14.63 6.49 9.31
C SER A 95 -15.16 5.07 9.47
N ALA A 96 -16.46 4.89 9.26
CA ALA A 96 -17.11 3.59 9.29
C ALA A 96 -16.46 2.60 8.29
N GLU A 97 -16.02 3.10 7.12
CA GLU A 97 -15.28 2.33 6.12
C GLU A 97 -13.93 1.82 6.66
N LEU A 98 -13.17 2.66 7.37
CA LEU A 98 -11.90 2.24 7.97
C LEU A 98 -12.13 1.22 9.09
N ALA A 99 -13.14 1.42 9.92
CA ALA A 99 -13.52 0.46 10.94
C ALA A 99 -13.91 -0.90 10.32
N SER A 100 -14.70 -0.88 9.24
CA SER A 100 -15.07 -2.08 8.48
C SER A 100 -13.85 -2.81 7.93
N ARG A 101 -12.88 -2.07 7.35
CA ARG A 101 -11.63 -2.66 6.84
C ARG A 101 -10.79 -3.29 7.97
N VAL A 102 -10.71 -2.65 9.14
CA VAL A 102 -10.02 -3.19 10.32
C VAL A 102 -10.71 -4.45 10.87
N ASN A 103 -12.04 -4.50 10.83
CA ASN A 103 -12.80 -5.70 11.20
C ASN A 103 -12.53 -6.85 10.23
N ALA A 104 -12.61 -6.59 8.92
CA ALA A 104 -12.33 -7.59 7.90
C ALA A 104 -10.91 -8.17 8.03
N ALA A 105 -9.92 -7.34 8.39
CA ALA A 105 -8.55 -7.79 8.61
C ALA A 105 -8.42 -8.81 9.72
N ARG A 106 -9.06 -8.54 10.86
CA ARG A 106 -9.09 -9.46 12.00
C ARG A 106 -9.70 -10.79 11.59
N ASP A 107 -10.84 -10.75 10.92
CA ASP A 107 -11.60 -11.96 10.59
C ASP A 107 -10.83 -12.87 9.62
N ILE A 108 -10.15 -12.28 8.63
CA ILE A 108 -9.28 -13.02 7.71
C ILE A 108 -8.11 -13.69 8.44
N LEU A 109 -7.41 -12.97 9.32
CA LEU A 109 -6.24 -13.51 10.00
C LEU A 109 -6.61 -14.58 11.04
N LEU A 110 -7.74 -14.41 11.74
CA LEU A 110 -8.22 -15.42 12.68
C LEU A 110 -8.72 -16.68 11.96
N ALA A 111 -9.33 -16.54 10.78
CA ALA A 111 -9.76 -17.69 9.97
C ALA A 111 -8.57 -18.49 9.41
N GLU A 112 -7.42 -17.86 9.23
CA GLU A 112 -6.20 -18.52 8.74
C GLU A 112 -5.48 -19.35 9.81
N LEU A 113 -5.67 -19.01 11.08
CA LEU A 113 -4.97 -19.69 12.17
C LEU A 113 -5.44 -21.16 12.26
N PRO A 114 -4.52 -22.14 12.28
CA PRO A 114 -4.88 -23.53 12.40
C PRO A 114 -5.62 -23.74 13.72
N ARG A 115 -6.85 -24.25 13.67
CA ARG A 115 -7.58 -24.75 14.84
C ARG A 115 -6.77 -25.91 15.43
N ARG A 116 -5.94 -25.63 16.42
CA ARG A 116 -5.23 -26.63 17.22
C ARG A 116 -6.01 -26.94 18.49
#